data_AF-A0A3N5NCL3-F1
#
_entry.id   AF-A0A3N5NCL3-F1
#
_cell.length_a   1.000
_cell.length_b   1.000
_cell.length_c   1.000
_cell.angle_alpha   90.00
_cell.angle_beta   90.00
_cell.angle_gamma   90.00
#
_symmetry.space_group_name_H-M   'P 1'
#
loop_
_entity.id
_entity.type
_entity.pdbx_description
1 polymer ?
#
loop_
_entity_poly.entity_id
_entity_poly.type
_entity_poly.pdbx_seq_one_letter_code
_entity_poly.pdbx_strand_id
1 'polypeptide(L)'
;MILVHDYGLAVFFFVISMICWGSWANTQKLAAKTWRFELFYWDLTIGLLLTATLAAFTFGSIGDEGRPFLEDIAQARGRSILNAILGGIVWNLGNILLVAAIAVAGMSVGFPIGGGIAW
;
A
#
# COMPACT_ATOMS: atom_id res chain seq x y z
N MET A 1 -6.33 19.69 -0.76
CA MET A 1 -6.34 18.28 -1.21
C MET A 1 -7.26 18.12 -2.42
N ILE A 2 -7.05 17.11 -3.25
CA ILE A 2 -7.94 16.80 -4.39
C ILE A 2 -8.98 15.78 -3.93
N LEU A 3 -10.26 16.14 -4.03
CA LEU A 3 -11.40 15.28 -3.72
C LEU A 3 -12.09 14.83 -5.01
N VAL A 4 -12.58 13.59 -5.03
CA VAL A 4 -13.29 13.00 -6.17
C VAL A 4 -14.79 13.05 -5.89
N HIS A 5 -15.51 13.88 -6.65
CA HIS A 5 -16.97 14.05 -6.51
C HIS A 5 -17.77 13.28 -7.56
N ASP A 6 -17.16 12.97 -8.70
CA ASP A 6 -17.84 12.28 -9.80
C ASP A 6 -17.74 10.76 -9.65
N TYR A 7 -18.89 10.09 -9.74
CA TYR A 7 -18.97 8.63 -9.62
C TYR A 7 -18.20 7.92 -10.74
N GLY A 8 -18.26 8.43 -11.98
CA GLY A 8 -17.54 7.85 -13.11
C GLY A 8 -16.03 7.92 -12.91
N LEU A 9 -15.53 9.06 -12.44
CA LEU A 9 -14.13 9.26 -12.09
C LEU A 9 -13.69 8.37 -10.92
N ALA A 10 -14.54 8.20 -9.89
CA ALA A 10 -14.27 7.31 -8.77
C ALA A 10 -14.13 5.84 -9.23
N VAL A 11 -15.03 5.36 -10.09
CA VAL A 11 -14.95 4.01 -10.67
C VAL A 11 -13.70 3.87 -11.55
N PHE A 12 -13.36 4.89 -12.34
CA PHE A 12 -12.15 4.88 -13.15
C PHE A 12 -10.88 4.72 -12.29
N PHE A 13 -10.73 5.50 -11.22
CA PHE A 13 -9.60 5.35 -10.29
C PHE A 13 -9.62 4.02 -9.54
N PHE A 14 -10.80 3.48 -9.22
CA PHE A 14 -10.93 2.15 -8.64
C PHE A 14 -10.39 1.06 -9.59
N VAL A 15 -10.74 1.11 -10.88
CA VAL A 15 -10.21 0.17 -11.89
C VAL A 15 -8.67 0.27 -11.97
N ILE A 16 -8.13 1.49 -11.99
CA ILE A 16 -6.67 1.69 -11.95
C ILE A 16 -6.07 1.07 -10.69
N SER A 17 -6.66 1.30 -9.53
CA SER A 17 -6.20 0.72 -8.25
C SER A 17 -6.19 -0.80 -8.29
N MET A 18 -7.22 -1.44 -8.85
CA MET A 18 -7.30 -2.89 -9.02
C MET A 18 -6.22 -3.43 -9.97
N ILE A 19 -5.92 -2.72 -11.05
CA ILE A 19 -4.82 -3.08 -11.96
C ILE A 19 -3.48 -2.97 -11.23
N CYS A 20 -3.24 -1.89 -10.49
CA CYS A 20 -2.03 -1.70 -9.70
C CYS A 20 -1.87 -2.82 -8.66
N TRP A 21 -2.94 -3.19 -7.96
CA TRP A 21 -2.91 -4.30 -7.00
C TRP A 21 -2.57 -5.62 -7.70
N GLY A 22 -3.28 -5.98 -8.77
CA GLY A 22 -3.05 -7.22 -9.52
C GLY A 22 -1.66 -7.28 -10.17
N SER A 23 -1.04 -6.14 -10.47
CA SER A 23 0.32 -6.07 -11.03
C SER A 23 1.39 -6.62 -10.08
N TRP A 24 1.14 -6.62 -8.77
CA TRP A 24 2.08 -7.08 -7.76
C TRP A 24 2.49 -8.55 -7.97
N ALA A 25 1.52 -9.47 -8.13
CA ALA A 25 1.82 -10.89 -8.31
C ALA A 25 2.57 -11.16 -9.62
N ASN A 26 2.24 -10.41 -10.68
CA ASN A 26 2.87 -10.52 -11.98
C ASN A 26 4.32 -10.02 -11.96
N THR A 27 4.57 -8.87 -11.32
CA THR A 27 5.91 -8.30 -11.16
C THR A 27 6.78 -9.15 -10.24
N GLN A 28 6.21 -9.71 -9.16
CA GLN A 28 6.91 -10.66 -8.30
C GLN A 28 7.34 -11.90 -9.10
N LYS A 29 6.44 -12.51 -9.88
CA LYS A 29 6.74 -13.68 -10.70
C LYS A 29 7.82 -13.39 -11.76
N LEU A 30 7.81 -12.18 -12.32
CA LEU A 30 8.84 -11.74 -13.26
C LEU A 30 10.20 -11.58 -12.58
N ALA A 31 10.24 -10.89 -11.44
CA ALA A 31 11.45 -10.59 -10.68
C ALA A 31 12.05 -11.85 -10.02
N ALA A 32 11.24 -12.83 -9.62
CA ALA A 32 11.69 -14.06 -8.98
C ALA A 32 12.71 -14.87 -9.80
N LYS A 33 12.82 -14.61 -11.11
CA LYS A 33 13.81 -15.25 -12.00
C LYS A 33 15.24 -14.80 -11.72
N THR A 34 15.43 -13.58 -11.22
CA THR A 34 16.75 -12.94 -11.10
C THR A 34 16.95 -12.21 -9.77
N TRP A 35 15.88 -11.99 -9.02
CA TRP A 35 15.87 -11.19 -7.79
C TRP A 35 15.31 -12.01 -6.63
N ARG A 36 15.97 -11.87 -5.49
CA ARG A 36 15.53 -12.52 -4.26
C ARG A 36 14.23 -11.91 -3.76
N PHE A 37 13.38 -12.75 -3.18
CA PHE A 37 12.07 -12.34 -2.69
C PHE A 37 12.17 -11.25 -1.63
N GLU A 38 13.14 -11.35 -0.73
CA GLU A 38 13.35 -10.41 0.36
C GLU A 38 13.75 -9.03 -0.16
N LEU A 39 14.61 -8.99 -1.19
CA LEU A 39 15.03 -7.74 -1.85
C LEU A 39 13.87 -7.11 -2.62
N PHE A 40 13.04 -7.91 -3.29
CA PHE A 40 11.82 -7.42 -3.94
C PHE A 40 10.88 -6.70 -2.96
N TYR A 41 10.75 -7.19 -1.72
CA TYR A 41 9.95 -6.53 -0.69
C TYR A 41 10.58 -5.25 -0.14
N TRP A 42 11.91 -5.16 -0.09
CA TRP A 42 12.60 -3.91 0.21
C TRP A 42 12.31 -2.86 -0.87
N ASP A 43 12.43 -3.23 -2.14
CA ASP A 43 12.13 -2.36 -3.27
C ASP A 43 10.67 -1.89 -3.24
N LEU A 44 9.74 -2.83 -2.98
CA LEU A 44 8.31 -2.54 -2.82
C LEU A 44 8.05 -1.54 -1.68
N THR A 45 8.68 -1.75 -0.52
CA THR A 45 8.48 -0.89 0.67
C THR A 45 9.00 0.52 0.42
N ILE A 46 10.18 0.66 -0.19
CA ILE A 46 10.75 1.96 -0.55
C ILE A 46 9.88 2.65 -1.60
N GLY A 47 9.44 1.91 -2.63
CA GLY A 47 8.53 2.42 -3.65
C GLY A 47 7.22 2.93 -3.05
N LEU A 48 6.59 2.16 -2.17
CA LEU A 48 5.36 2.57 -1.46
C LEU A 48 5.58 3.82 -0.62
N LEU A 49 6.71 3.91 0.12
CA LEU A 49 7.04 5.10 0.91
C LEU A 49 7.21 6.34 0.03
N LEU A 50 7.96 6.22 -1.06
CA LEU A 50 8.17 7.33 -2.00
C LEU A 50 6.86 7.76 -2.66
N THR A 51 6.06 6.82 -3.17
CA THR A 51 4.78 7.12 -3.80
C THR A 51 3.79 7.73 -2.80
N ALA A 52 3.71 7.22 -1.57
CA ALA A 52 2.85 7.78 -0.53
C ALA A 52 3.30 9.20 -0.14
N THR A 53 4.60 9.43 -0.03
CA THR A 53 5.16 10.76 0.26
C THR A 53 4.82 11.73 -0.88
N LEU A 54 5.11 11.35 -2.12
CA LEU A 54 4.77 12.16 -3.29
C LEU A 54 3.26 12.46 -3.33
N ALA A 55 2.40 11.46 -3.10
CA ALA A 55 0.95 11.65 -3.08
C ALA A 55 0.49 12.60 -1.98
N ALA A 56 1.06 12.51 -0.76
CA ALA A 56 0.73 13.40 0.35
C ALA A 56 1.05 14.88 0.05
N PHE A 57 2.21 15.13 -0.56
CA PHE A 57 2.65 16.49 -0.92
C PHE A 57 2.06 17.00 -2.24
N THR A 58 1.47 16.13 -3.06
CA THR A 58 0.81 16.51 -4.33
C THR A 58 -0.71 16.46 -4.19
N PHE A 59 -1.32 15.30 -4.43
CA PHE A 59 -2.77 15.11 -4.37
C PHE A 59 -3.35 15.50 -2.99
N GLY A 60 -2.60 15.24 -1.91
CA GLY A 60 -2.98 15.63 -0.55
C GLY A 60 -2.87 17.13 -0.25
N SER A 61 -2.14 17.91 -1.05
CA SER A 61 -1.79 19.30 -0.69
C SER A 61 -2.06 20.38 -1.76
N ILE A 62 -2.20 20.02 -3.05
CA ILE A 62 -2.30 20.99 -4.17
C ILE A 62 -3.76 21.38 -4.51
N GLY A 63 -4.76 20.63 -4.06
CA GLY A 63 -6.16 20.96 -4.36
C GLY A 63 -6.78 22.02 -3.46
N ASP A 64 -7.77 22.74 -3.98
CA ASP A 64 -8.49 23.86 -3.34
C ASP A 64 -9.47 23.43 -2.23
N GLU A 65 -9.79 22.14 -2.16
CA GLU A 65 -10.73 21.59 -1.20
C GLU A 65 -10.00 20.90 -0.03
N GLY A 66 -10.62 20.86 1.15
CA GLY A 66 -10.04 20.25 2.35
C GLY A 66 -8.77 20.96 2.86
N ARG A 67 -7.95 20.25 3.64
CA ARG A 67 -6.74 20.81 4.28
C ARG A 67 -5.48 20.18 3.70
N PRO A 68 -4.38 20.94 3.57
CA PRO A 68 -3.09 20.38 3.17
C PRO A 68 -2.55 19.37 4.19
N PHE A 69 -1.73 18.43 3.71
CA PHE A 69 -1.17 17.35 4.53
C PHE A 69 -0.44 17.86 5.79
N LEU A 70 0.37 18.92 5.67
CA LEU A 70 1.14 19.46 6.81
C LEU A 70 0.23 20.02 7.91
N GLU A 71 -0.89 20.63 7.54
CA GLU A 71 -1.86 21.16 8.50
C GLU A 71 -2.62 20.02 9.20
N ASP A 72 -2.95 18.94 8.49
CA ASP A 72 -3.52 17.73 9.08
C ASP A 72 -2.56 17.05 10.06
N ILE A 73 -1.25 17.02 9.77
CA ILE A 73 -0.24 16.52 10.71
C ILE A 73 -0.08 17.45 11.91
N ALA A 74 -0.05 18.77 11.72
CA ALA A 74 0.15 19.74 12.80
C ALA A 74 -0.97 19.71 13.85
N GLN A 75 -2.20 19.43 13.44
CA GLN A 75 -3.36 19.31 14.34
C GLN A 75 -3.59 17.88 14.86
N ALA A 76 -2.95 16.87 14.27
CA ALA A 76 -3.17 15.48 14.65
C ALA A 76 -2.72 15.23 16.09
N ARG A 77 -3.59 14.64 16.90
CA ARG A 77 -3.22 14.24 18.26
C ARG A 77 -2.11 13.18 18.19
N GLY A 78 -1.10 13.29 19.04
CA GLY A 78 0.00 12.31 19.11
C GLY A 78 -0.48 10.86 19.31
N ARG A 79 -1.61 10.67 20.00
CA ARG A 79 -2.26 9.34 20.15
C ARG A 79 -2.73 8.77 18.79
N SER A 80 -3.30 9.60 17.93
CA SER A 80 -3.77 9.16 16.60
C SER A 80 -2.59 8.78 15.70
N ILE A 81 -1.51 9.56 15.74
CA ILE A 81 -0.27 9.25 15.03
C ILE A 81 0.31 7.92 15.52
N LEU A 82 0.39 7.73 16.84
CA LEU A 82 0.88 6.48 17.43
C LEU A 82 0.02 5.27 17.01
N ASN A 83 -1.30 5.41 17.01
CA ASN A 83 -2.21 4.35 16.57
C ASN A 83 -2.00 4.01 15.09
N ALA A 84 -1.80 5.00 14.22
CA ALA A 84 -1.49 4.77 12.80
C ALA A 84 -0.16 4.03 12.61
N ILE A 85 0.88 4.41 13.36
CA ILE A 85 2.18 3.73 13.35
C ILE A 85 2.05 2.28 13.84
N LEU A 86 1.36 2.05 14.96
CA LEU A 86 1.13 0.71 15.50
C LEU A 86 0.33 -0.16 14.53
N GLY A 87 -0.70 0.39 13.89
CA GLY A 87 -1.44 -0.28 12.82
C GLY A 87 -0.53 -0.69 11.68
N GLY A 88 0.36 0.21 11.23
CA GLY A 88 1.37 -0.09 10.22
C GLY A 88 2.36 -1.18 10.62
N ILE A 89 2.80 -1.20 11.88
CA ILE A 89 3.70 -2.25 12.41
C ILE A 89 3.01 -3.61 12.41
N VAL A 90 1.78 -3.69 12.92
CA VAL A 90 0.99 -4.94 12.95
C VAL A 90 0.72 -5.43 11.53
N TRP A 91 0.35 -4.51 10.64
CA TRP A 91 0.15 -4.78 9.22
C TRP A 91 1.40 -5.36 8.55
N ASN A 92 2.57 -4.76 8.82
CA ASN A 92 3.83 -5.22 8.26
C ASN A 92 4.24 -6.60 8.82
N LEU A 93 4.00 -6.85 10.10
CA LEU A 93 4.22 -8.18 10.68
C LEU A 93 3.36 -9.25 9.98
N GLY A 94 2.08 -8.94 9.70
CA GLY A 94 1.21 -9.78 8.90
C GLY A 94 1.76 -10.05 7.50
N ASN A 95 2.32 -9.02 6.84
CA ASN A 95 2.96 -9.18 5.53
C ASN A 95 4.18 -10.10 5.59
N ILE A 96 5.05 -9.98 6.60
CA ILE A 96 6.21 -10.87 6.78
C ILE A 96 5.76 -12.33 6.96
N LEU A 97 4.71 -12.56 7.73
CA LEU A 97 4.15 -13.91 7.92
C LEU A 97 3.52 -14.46 6.63
N LEU A 98 2.81 -13.63 5.87
CA LEU A 98 2.27 -13.98 4.56
C LEU A 98 3.39 -14.38 3.59
N VAL A 99 4.47 -13.60 3.56
CA VAL A 99 5.68 -13.89 2.78
C VAL A 99 6.28 -15.24 3.16
N ALA A 100 6.43 -15.51 4.47
CA ALA A 100 6.96 -16.78 4.94
C ALA A 100 6.05 -17.96 4.54
N ALA A 101 4.73 -17.80 4.65
CA ALA A 101 3.77 -18.80 4.20
C ALA A 101 3.85 -19.05 2.69
N ILE A 102 4.02 -18.00 1.87
CA ILE A 102 4.22 -18.12 0.42
C ILE A 102 5.54 -18.84 0.10
N ALA A 103 6.61 -18.57 0.85
CA ALA A 103 7.90 -19.23 0.64
C ALA A 103 7.85 -20.74 0.94
N VAL A 104 7.01 -21.17 1.89
CA VAL A 104 6.87 -22.58 2.29
C VAL A 104 5.81 -23.32 1.46
N ALA A 105 4.62 -22.75 1.30
CA ALA A 105 3.47 -23.40 0.66
C ALA A 105 3.29 -23.05 -0.83
N GLY A 106 4.06 -22.08 -1.34
CA GLY A 106 3.94 -21.54 -2.69
C GLY A 106 2.85 -20.47 -2.82
N MET A 107 2.97 -19.62 -3.84
CA MET A 107 2.06 -18.48 -4.06
C MET A 107 0.60 -18.91 -4.27
N SER A 108 0.34 -20.05 -4.92
CA SER A 108 -1.02 -20.56 -5.17
C SER A 108 -1.77 -21.01 -3.92
N VAL A 109 -1.07 -21.26 -2.80
CA VAL A 109 -1.66 -21.73 -1.54
C VAL A 109 -1.52 -20.68 -0.44
N GLY A 110 -0.32 -20.12 -0.26
CA GLY A 110 -0.05 -19.13 0.78
C GLY A 110 -0.83 -17.83 0.58
N PHE A 111 -0.95 -17.34 -0.67
CA PHE A 111 -1.63 -16.07 -0.94
C PHE A 111 -3.16 -16.13 -0.77
N PRO A 112 -3.90 -17.15 -1.26
CA PRO A 112 -5.34 -17.22 -0.99
C PRO A 112 -5.66 -17.36 0.49
N ILE A 113 -4.88 -18.15 1.25
CA ILE A 113 -5.14 -18.37 2.68
C ILE A 113 -4.80 -17.14 3.51
N GLY A 114 -3.58 -16.61 3.36
CA GLY A 114 -3.10 -15.51 4.19
C GLY A 114 -3.52 -14.14 3.67
N GLY A 115 -3.56 -13.96 2.36
CA GLY A 115 -4.14 -12.80 1.72
C GLY A 115 -5.65 -12.98 1.60
N GLY A 116 -6.10 -13.71 0.58
CA GLY A 116 -7.50 -13.72 0.12
C GLY A 116 -8.60 -13.94 1.17
N ILE A 117 -8.38 -14.72 2.24
CA ILE A 117 -9.38 -14.97 3.30
C ILE A 117 -9.26 -13.98 4.47
N ALA A 118 -8.09 -13.36 4.66
CA ALA A 118 -7.81 -12.52 5.82
C ALA A 118 -8.15 -11.02 5.65
N TRP A 119 -8.55 -10.60 4.44
CA TRP A 119 -8.98 -9.23 4.14
C TRP A 119 -10.48 -9.03 4.30
#